data_AF-A0A661PT54-F1
#
_entry.id   AF-A0A661PT54-F1
#
_cell.length_a   1.000
_cell.length_b   1.000
_cell.length_c   1.000
_cell.angle_alpha   90.00
_cell.angle_beta   90.00
_cell.angle_gamma   90.00
#
_symmetry.space_group_name_H-M   'P 1'
#
loop_
_entity.id
_entity.type
_entity.pdbx_description
1 polymer ?
#
loop_
_entity_poly.entity_id
_entity_poly.type
_entity_poly.pdbx_seq_one_letter_code
_entity_poly.pdbx_strand_id
1 'polypeptide(L)' 'MNVIDIINNSDKTVFSFELLPPLKGNDAGKIYRTIESLVDFDPKYINITTHRDEMVFIESADGTIEK' A
#
# COMPACT_ATOMS: atom_id res chain seq x y z
N MET A 1 -3.99 19.41 -2.75
CA MET A 1 -5.17 18.54 -2.95
C MET A 1 -5.21 17.60 -1.77
N ASN A 2 -6.22 17.73 -0.89
CA ASN A 2 -6.34 16.86 0.29
C ASN A 2 -7.40 15.79 0.02
N VAL A 3 -7.15 14.57 0.49
CA VAL A 3 -8.12 13.46 0.39
C VAL A 3 -9.44 13.82 1.05
N ILE A 4 -9.41 14.56 2.16
CA ILE A 4 -10.62 15.02 2.84
C ILE A 4 -11.48 15.94 1.96
N ASP A 5 -10.86 16.81 1.16
CA ASP A 5 -11.57 17.71 0.24
C ASP A 5 -12.20 16.92 -0.92
N ILE A 6 -11.52 15.88 -1.41
CA ILE A 6 -12.04 14.98 -2.45
C ILE A 6 -13.32 14.28 -1.98
N ILE A 7 -13.30 13.77 -0.75
CA ILE A 7 -14.44 13.05 -0.16
C ILE A 7 -15.59 14.01 0.11
N ASN A 8 -15.32 15.16 0.75
CA ASN A 8 -16.36 16.11 1.14
C ASN A 8 -17.00 16.84 -0.04
N ASN A 9 -16.27 17.05 -1.15
CA ASN A 9 -16.78 17.75 -2.33
C ASN A 9 -17.28 16.79 -3.44
N SER A 10 -17.48 15.51 -3.14
CA SER A 10 -18.01 14.55 -4.12
C SER A 10 -19.51 14.38 -3.99
N ASP A 11 -20.24 14.74 -5.06
CA ASP A 11 -21.70 14.56 -5.14
C ASP A 11 -22.12 13.11 -5.49
N LYS A 12 -21.15 12.21 -5.70
CA LYS A 12 -21.35 10.82 -6.09
C LYS A 12 -20.32 9.91 -5.45
N THR A 13 -20.60 8.60 -5.43
CA THR A 13 -19.63 7.58 -5.02
C THR A 13 -18.36 7.70 -5.85
N VAL A 14 -17.21 7.66 -5.19
CA VAL A 14 -15.89 7.74 -5.80
C VAL A 14 -15.15 6.41 -5.71
N PHE A 15 -14.29 6.16 -6.70
CA PHE A 15 -13.41 5.02 -6.74
C PHE A 15 -12.04 5.36 -6.14
N SER A 16 -11.48 4.45 -5.36
CA SER A 16 -10.11 4.48 -4.86
C SER A 16 -9.66 3.04 -4.60
N PHE A 17 -8.35 2.82 -4.50
CA PHE A 17 -7.80 1.50 -4.21
C PHE A 17 -6.49 1.59 -3.44
N GLU A 18 -6.05 0.45 -2.92
CA GLU A 18 -4.84 0.31 -2.12
C GLU A 18 -3.89 -0.69 -2.77
N LEU A 19 -2.59 -0.41 -2.71
CA LEU A 19 -1.53 -1.30 -3.16
C LEU A 19 -0.55 -1.61 -2.02
N LEU A 20 -0.01 -2.83 -2.08
CA LEU A 20 1.15 -3.21 -1.29
C LEU A 20 2.43 -2.70 -1.97
N PRO A 21 3.40 -2.16 -1.22
CA PRO A 21 4.69 -1.82 -1.76
C PRO A 21 5.41 -3.08 -2.25
N PRO A 22 6.33 -2.97 -3.22
CA PRO A 22 7.11 -4.12 -3.62
C PRO A 22 8.06 -4.48 -2.47
N LEU A 23 8.46 -5.74 -2.39
CA LEU A 23 9.52 -6.15 -1.47
C LEU A 23 10.79 -5.33 -1.75
N LYS A 24 11.56 -5.03 -0.70
CA LYS A 24 12.80 -4.26 -0.82
C LYS A 24 13.74 -4.91 -1.83
N GLY A 25 14.18 -4.15 -2.83
CA GLY A 25 15.05 -4.63 -3.90
C GLY A 25 14.33 -5.18 -5.13
N ASN A 26 12.99 -5.31 -5.09
CA ASN A 26 12.21 -5.67 -6.27
C ASN A 26 11.82 -4.43 -7.11
N ASP A 27 11.62 -4.67 -8.40
CA ASP A 27 11.17 -3.66 -9.38
C ASP A 27 9.77 -3.12 -9.06
N ALA A 28 9.63 -1.80 -9.15
CA ALA A 28 8.36 -1.08 -9.00
C ALA A 28 7.44 -1.23 -10.23
N GLY A 29 7.91 -1.82 -11.34
CA GLY A 29 7.16 -2.06 -12.57
C GLY A 29 5.79 -2.72 -12.37
N LYS A 30 5.63 -3.60 -11.37
CA LYS A 30 4.33 -4.20 -11.06
C LYS A 30 3.31 -3.17 -10.57
N ILE A 31 3.73 -2.19 -9.75
CA ILE A 31 2.86 -1.13 -9.25
C ILE A 31 2.38 -0.27 -10.42
N TYR A 32 3.30 0.16 -11.29
CA TYR A 32 2.95 0.99 -12.44
C TYR A 32 1.93 0.32 -13.36
N ARG A 33 2.13 -0.96 -13.70
CA ARG A 33 1.16 -1.73 -14.52
C ARG A 33 -0.22 -1.82 -13.89
N THR A 34 -0.30 -2.00 -12.57
CA THR A 34 -1.59 -2.02 -11.87
C THR A 34 -2.26 -0.64 -11.93
N ILE A 35 -1.51 0.44 -11.70
CA ILE A 35 -2.03 1.80 -11.79
C ILE A 35 -2.54 2.09 -13.21
N GLU A 36 -1.77 1.74 -14.24
CA GLU A 36 -2.18 1.89 -15.65
C GLU A 36 -3.48 1.14 -15.95
N SER A 37 -3.68 -0.05 -15.39
CA SER A 37 -4.93 -0.81 -15.60
C SER A 37 -6.16 -0.21 -14.92
N LEU A 38 -5.95 0.68 -13.93
CA LEU A 38 -7.02 1.23 -13.09
C LEU A 38 -7.24 2.74 -13.30
N VAL A 39 -6.33 3.44 -13.99
CA VAL A 39 -6.40 4.90 -14.16
C VAL A 39 -7.62 5.34 -14.96
N ASP A 40 -8.05 4.53 -15.94
CA ASP A 40 -9.23 4.81 -16.78
C ASP A 40 -10.55 4.81 -15.97
N PHE A 41 -10.54 4.25 -14.76
CA PHE A 41 -11.67 4.29 -13.84
C PHE A 41 -11.70 5.55 -12.95
N ASP A 42 -10.82 6.52 -13.21
CA ASP A 42 -10.75 7.81 -12.50
C ASP A 42 -10.62 7.64 -10.96
N PRO A 43 -9.61 6.88 -10.48
CA PRO A 43 -9.37 6.72 -9.06
C PRO A 43 -9.01 8.07 -8.44
N LYS A 44 -9.72 8.47 -7.38
CA LYS A 44 -9.51 9.79 -6.76
C LYS A 44 -8.28 9.86 -5.86
N TYR A 45 -7.87 8.73 -5.33
CA TYR A 45 -6.61 8.57 -4.60
C TYR A 45 -6.20 7.10 -4.58
N ILE A 46 -4.93 6.86 -4.31
CA ILE A 46 -4.34 5.52 -4.18
C ILE A 46 -3.65 5.46 -2.82
N ASN A 47 -4.00 4.47 -2.01
CA ASN A 47 -3.28 4.18 -0.77
C ASN A 47 -2.11 3.25 -1.07
N ILE A 48 -0.96 3.53 -0.48
CA ILE A 48 0.16 2.58 -0.45
C ILE A 48 0.34 2.17 1.01
N THR A 49 0.20 0.89 1.29
CA THR A 49 0.41 0.38 2.65
C THR A 49 1.88 0.47 3.03
N THR A 50 2.12 0.48 4.33
CA THR A 50 3.46 0.32 4.87
C THR A 50 3.39 -0.68 6.00
N HIS A 51 4.16 -1.77 5.87
CA HIS A 51 4.49 -2.58 7.02
C HIS A 51 5.74 -1.96 7.65
N ARG A 52 5.65 -1.62 8.94
CA ARG A 52 6.87 -1.42 9.74
C ARG A 52 7.62 -2.74 9.72
N ASP A 53 8.95 -2.69 9.57
CA ASP A 53 9.81 -3.82 9.90
C ASP A 53 9.55 -4.16 11.38
N GLU A 54 8.68 -5.12 11.64
CA GLU A 54 8.55 -5.72 12.96
C GLU A 54 9.81 -6.54 13.19
N MET A 55 10.54 -6.27 14.28
CA MET A 55 11.62 -7.13 14.71
C MET A 55 10.99 -8.44 15.19
N VAL A 56 11.09 -9.48 14.36
CA VAL A 56 10.60 -10.82 14.68
C VAL A 56 11.68 -11.52 15.51
N PHE A 57 11.50 -11.56 16.82
CA PHE A 57 12.37 -12.34 17.68
C PHE A 57 11.94 -13.81 17.63
N ILE A 58 12.80 -14.68 17.12
CA ILE A 58 12.56 -16.12 17.10
C ILE A 58 13.23 -16.72 18.33
N GLU A 59 12.41 -17.22 19.26
CA GLU A 59 12.90 -17.97 20.42
C GLU A 59 13.06 -19.45 20.04
N SER A 60 14.30 -19.94 20.14
CA SER A 60 14.65 -21.33 19.89
C SER A 60 14.29 -22.21 21.09
N ALA A 61 14.18 -23.53 20.87
CA ALA A 61 13.80 -24.49 21.91
C ALA A 61 14.78 -24.57 23.09
N ASP A 62 16.00 -24.04 22.94
CA ASP A 62 17.03 -23.90 23.98
C ASP A 62 16.97 -22.56 24.72
N GLY A 63 16.00 -21.70 24.41
CA GLY A 63 15.84 -20.37 24.99
C GLY A 63 16.67 -19.27 24.31
N THR A 64 17.36 -19.57 23.22
CA THR A 64 18.14 -18.57 22.47
C THR A 64 17.20 -17.70 21.62
N ILE A 65 17.34 -16.38 21.71
CA ILE A 65 16.56 -15.43 20.92
C ILE A 65 17.41 -14.92 19.75
N GLU A 66 17.00 -15.23 18.52
CA GLU A 66 17.57 -14.65 17.30
C GLU A 66 16.69 -13.52 16.77
N LYS A 67 17.33 -12.52 16.13
CA LYS A 67 16.68 -11.35 15.52
C LYS A 67 16.24 -11.63 14.09
#